data_AF-A0A087DBM4-F1
#
_entry.id   AF-A0A087DBM4-F1
#
_cell.length_a   1.000
_cell.length_b   1.000
_cell.length_c   1.000
_cell.angle_alpha   90.00
_cell.angle_beta   90.00
_cell.angle_gamma   90.00
#
_symmetry.space_group_name_H-M   'P 1'
#
loop_
_entity.id
_entity.type
_entity.pdbx_description
1 polymer ?
#
loop_
_entity_poly.entity_id
_entity_poly.type
_entity_poly.pdbx_seq_one_letter_code
_entity_poly.pdbx_strand_id
1 'polypeptide(L)' 'MDSDNTPLLHADILRAVSKEGRPYECVEVKLGDTPVGRIFPRPLEMAAIKQALGC' A
#
# COMPACT_ATOMS: atom_id res chain seq x y z
N MET A 1 8.64 20.92 -22.75
CA MET A 1 8.81 20.77 -21.28
C MET A 1 7.68 19.86 -20.86
N ASP A 2 7.89 18.56 -21.01
CA ASP A 2 6.93 17.55 -20.61
C ASP A 2 7.58 16.89 -19.40
N SER A 3 7.31 17.45 -18.22
CA SER A 3 7.62 16.74 -16.99
C SER A 3 6.69 15.54 -16.97
N ASP A 4 7.25 14.34 -17.24
CA ASP A 4 6.57 13.06 -17.07
C ASP A 4 5.78 13.09 -15.77
N ASN A 5 4.46 13.22 -15.88
CA ASN A 5 3.55 13.37 -14.73
C ASN A 5 3.25 11.99 -14.11
N THR A 6 4.19 11.06 -14.22
CA THR A 6 4.08 9.74 -13.58
C THR A 6 4.15 9.97 -12.08
N PRO A 7 3.12 9.58 -11.31
CA PRO A 7 3.15 9.76 -9.86
C PRO A 7 4.40 9.07 -9.32
N LEU A 8 5.32 9.82 -8.71
CA LEU A 8 6.55 9.21 -8.19
C LEU A 8 6.26 8.33 -6.97
N LEU A 9 5.17 8.60 -6.24
CA LEU A 9 4.79 7.88 -5.03
C LEU A 9 3.52 7.06 -5.26
N HIS A 10 3.61 5.74 -5.10
CA HIS A 10 2.49 4.81 -5.20
C HIS A 10 2.21 4.14 -3.85
N ALA A 11 0.96 3.76 -3.62
CA ALA A 11 0.52 3.04 -2.44
C ALA A 11 -0.44 1.92 -2.85
N ASP A 12 -0.05 0.68 -2.58
CA ASP A 12 -0.82 -0.52 -2.94
C ASP A 12 -1.24 -1.28 -1.68
N ILE A 13 -2.45 -1.82 -1.66
CA ILE A 13 -2.85 -2.76 -0.60
C ILE A 13 -2.25 -4.13 -0.91
N LEU A 14 -1.40 -4.62 -0.01
CA LEU A 14 -0.75 -5.92 -0.10
C LEU A 14 -1.35 -6.89 0.92
N ARG A 15 -1.74 -8.08 0.46
CA ARG A 15 -2.06 -9.22 1.33
C ARG A 15 -0.89 -10.19 1.34
N ALA A 16 -0.41 -10.53 2.52
CA ALA A 16 0.77 -11.37 2.69
C ALA A 16 0.64 -12.29 3.91
N VAL A 17 1.63 -13.17 4.10
CA VAL A 17 1.72 -14.09 5.23
C VAL A 17 3.01 -13.81 5.98
N SER A 18 2.93 -13.65 7.30
CA SER A 18 4.09 -13.36 8.15
C SER A 18 5.00 -14.59 8.26
N LYS A 19 6.20 -14.40 8.81
CA LYS A 19 7.11 -15.52 9.13
C LYS A 19 6.49 -16.54 10.10
N GLU A 20 5.52 -16.12 10.91
CA GLU A 20 4.77 -16.98 11.83
C GLU A 20 3.57 -17.67 11.16
N GLY A 21 3.38 -17.50 9.85
CA GLY A 21 2.26 -18.10 9.10
C GLY A 21 0.94 -17.34 9.24
N ARG A 22 0.94 -16.13 9.82
CA ARG A 22 -0.30 -15.35 10.01
C ARG A 22 -0.56 -14.46 8.80
N PRO A 23 -1.77 -14.52 8.20
CA PRO A 23 -2.12 -13.60 7.13
C PRO A 23 -2.22 -12.17 7.68
N TYR A 24 -1.75 -11.20 6.92
CA TYR A 24 -1.87 -9.79 7.24
C TYR A 24 -2.07 -8.96 5.97
N GLU A 25 -2.56 -7.75 6.18
CA GLU A 25 -2.72 -6.76 5.12
C GLU A 25 -2.01 -5.48 5.54
N CYS A 26 -1.32 -4.87 4.58
CA CYS A 26 -0.62 -3.61 4.79
C CYS A 26 -0.70 -2.75 3.52
N VAL A 27 -0.38 -1.47 3.65
CA VAL A 27 -0.20 -0.59 2.50
C VAL A 27 1.29 -0.55 2.18
N GLU A 28 1.67 -1.06 1.02
CA GLU A 28 3.03 -0.96 0.51
C GLU A 28 3.22 0.36 -0.24
N VAL A 29 4.24 1.12 0.13
CA VAL A 29 4.57 2.40 -0.47
C VAL A 29 5.77 2.22 -1.38
N LYS A 30 5.68 2.74 -2.61
CA LYS A 30 6.72 2.64 -3.64
C LYS A 30 7.11 4.01 -4.19
N LEU A 31 8.39 4.20 -4.48
CA LEU A 31 8.91 5.29 -5.29
C LEU A 31 9.18 4.77 -6.70
N GLY A 32 8.32 5.12 -7.67
CA GLY A 32 8.23 4.39 -8.93
C GLY A 32 8.00 2.89 -8.66
N ASP A 33 8.88 2.03 -9.16
CA ASP A 33 8.81 0.58 -8.95
C ASP A 33 9.53 0.10 -7.68
N THR A 34 10.22 0.98 -6.94
CA THR A 34 11.03 0.60 -5.78
C THR A 34 10.21 0.63 -4.50
N PRO A 35 10.05 -0.50 -3.77
CA PRO A 35 9.39 -0.50 -2.47
C PRO A 35 10.22 0.27 -1.44
N VAL A 36 9.61 1.25 -0.79
CA VAL A 36 10.29 2.10 0.20
C VAL A 36 9.77 1.91 1.62
N GLY A 37 8.59 1.32 1.79
CA GLY A 37 8.06 1.08 3.11
C GLY A 37 6.72 0.37 3.13
N ARG A 38 6.28 0.03 4.34
CA ARG A 38 4.97 -0.56 4.61
C ARG A 38 4.33 0.14 5.78
N ILE A 39 3.07 0.49 5.62
CA ILE A 39 2.21 1.02 6.67
C ILE A 39 1.29 -0.11 7.10
N PHE A 40 1.10 -0.29 8.41
CA PHE A 40 0.22 -1.29 8.99
C PHE A 40 -0.95 -0.60 9.71
N PRO A 41 -1.97 -0.15 8.96
CA PRO A 41 -3.15 0.46 9.55
C PRO A 41 -3.87 -0.49 10.49
N ARG A 42 -4.56 0.08 11.49
CA ARG A 42 -5.53 -0.65 12.29
C ARG A 42 -6.71 -1.13 11.44
N PRO A 43 -7.47 -2.14 11.87
CA PRO A 43 -8.60 -2.67 11.10
C PRO A 43 -9.60 -1.61 10.62
N LEU A 44 -9.94 -0.63 11.45
CA LEU A 44 -10.86 0.46 11.07
C LEU A 44 -10.25 1.40 10.03
N GLU A 45 -8.96 1.72 10.17
CA GLU A 45 -8.22 2.57 9.22
C GLU A 45 -8.12 1.86 7.86
N MET A 46 -7.83 0.55 7.87
CA MET A 46 -7.78 -0.26 6.65
C MET A 46 -9.13 -0.34 5.94
N ALA A 47 -10.23 -0.50 6.68
CA ALA A 47 -11.58 -0.51 6.11
C ALA A 47 -11.91 0.83 5.42
N ALA A 48 -11.54 1.96 6.04
CA ALA A 48 -11.75 3.28 5.46
C ALA A 48 -10.92 3.49 4.18
N ILE A 49 -9.65 3.05 4.17
CA ILE A 49 -8.77 3.11 2.99
C ILE A 49 -9.37 2.32 1.83
N LYS A 50 -9.79 1.07 2.10
CA LYS A 50 -10.44 0.20 1.13
C LYS A 50 -11.71 0.80 0.54
N GLN A 51 -12.56 1.36 1.40
CA GLN A 51 -13.77 2.05 0.98
C GLN A 51 -13.46 3.24 0.05
N ALA A 52 -12.44 4.05 0.38
CA ALA A 52 -12.02 5.17 -0.45
C ALA A 52 -11.45 4.75 -1.81
N LEU A 53 -10.84 3.57 -1.89
CA LEU A 53 -10.26 3.01 -3.11
C LEU A 53 -11.25 2.14 -3.92
N GLY A 54 -12.42 1.83 -3.37
CA GLY A 54 -13.44 0.99 -4.01
C GLY A 54 -13.08 -0.50 -4.10
N CYS A 55 -12.26 -1.00 -3.17
CA CYS A 55 -11.75 -2.38 -3.15
C CYS A 55 -11.99 -3.10 -1.81
#